data_AF-A0A1L5L527-F1
#
_entry.id   AF-A0A1L5L527-F1
#
_cell.length_a   1.000
_cell.length_b   1.000
_cell.length_c   1.000
_cell.angle_alpha   90.00
_cell.angle_beta   90.00
_cell.angle_gamma   90.00
#
_symmetry.space_group_name_H-M   'P 1'
#
loop_
_entity.id
_entity.type
_entity.pdbx_description
1 polymer ?
#
loop_
_entity_poly.entity_id
_entity_poly.type
_entity_poly.pdbx_seq_one_letter_code
_entity_poly.pdbx_strand_id
1 'polypeptide(L)'
;MKNLLSRYISLSLALRYLNPLRTFFSIITLICLLGVSLGVMVLIVVLSVMGGLQKEIQGNLFAHSPHVQVCYRNDFGVREVIPDWVELSDKLRHVPGVQSTYALIEDYALVDVQGKQRPCFFRAIDTENAAQLEDLKHLIVSGNADLDMGEKAVISSIVAENMGLNVGDTVRVYTTRNFQEISHAYQQTELPLLAEKNAAELNDLKKWGKSLKAEQGREEASQASVDQAFATLNNLLAVPRRDTERSSLLDMIGLLNEGEALEGGKVAFPEGTGKEWEAVLAEFSAEQRNEADMECFRKIKELVMPKDLEVIGIYRA
;
A
#
# COMPACT_ATOMS: atom_id res chain seq x y z
N MET A 1 -60.61 -43.63 20.66
CA MET A 1 -60.92 -42.93 21.94
C MET A 1 -60.20 -43.48 23.18
N LYS A 2 -59.90 -44.79 23.28
CA LYS A 2 -59.23 -45.38 24.47
C LYS A 2 -57.79 -44.88 24.75
N ASN A 3 -57.01 -44.55 23.72
CA ASN A 3 -55.61 -44.07 23.89
C ASN A 3 -55.50 -42.64 24.44
N LEU A 4 -56.50 -41.78 24.21
CA LEU A 4 -56.48 -40.43 24.76
C LEU A 4 -56.74 -40.47 26.28
N LEU A 5 -57.77 -41.20 26.71
CA LEU A 5 -58.12 -41.37 28.12
C LEU A 5 -56.98 -41.95 28.96
N SER A 6 -56.28 -42.99 28.49
CA SER A 6 -55.15 -43.56 29.22
C SER A 6 -53.99 -42.56 29.37
N ARG A 7 -53.70 -41.76 28.33
CA ARG A 7 -52.62 -40.76 28.33
C ARG A 7 -52.93 -39.60 29.28
N TYR A 8 -54.19 -39.16 29.36
CA TYR A 8 -54.64 -38.16 30.34
C TYR A 8 -54.58 -38.69 31.77
N ILE A 9 -54.96 -39.96 32.00
CA ILE A 9 -54.88 -40.60 33.32
C ILE A 9 -53.42 -40.70 33.78
N SER A 10 -52.51 -41.20 32.92
CA SER A 10 -51.08 -41.31 33.23
C SER A 10 -50.43 -39.95 33.48
N LEU A 11 -50.75 -38.93 32.67
CA LEU A 11 -50.24 -37.57 32.88
C LEU A 11 -50.77 -36.97 34.19
N SER A 12 -52.06 -37.16 34.51
CA SER A 12 -52.67 -36.68 35.75
C SER A 12 -52.10 -37.38 36.99
N LEU A 13 -51.80 -38.68 36.90
CA LEU A 13 -51.10 -39.43 37.94
C LEU A 13 -49.67 -38.90 38.10
N ALA A 14 -48.90 -38.77 37.02
CA ALA A 14 -47.54 -38.23 37.06
C ALA A 14 -47.48 -36.81 37.65
N LEU A 15 -48.37 -35.91 37.22
CA LEU A 15 -48.47 -34.56 37.77
C LEU A 15 -48.84 -34.57 39.25
N ARG A 16 -49.72 -35.48 39.70
CA ARG A 16 -50.12 -35.61 41.11
C ARG A 16 -48.98 -36.11 42.00
N TYR A 17 -48.12 -36.99 41.49
CA TYR A 17 -46.89 -37.41 42.18
C TYR A 17 -45.79 -36.33 42.14
N LEU A 18 -45.81 -35.44 41.14
CA LEU A 18 -44.92 -34.28 41.05
C LEU A 18 -45.41 -33.08 41.90
N ASN A 19 -46.71 -33.01 42.22
CA ASN A 19 -47.33 -31.90 42.94
C ASN A 19 -47.20 -32.08 44.46
N PRO A 20 -46.41 -31.24 45.17
CA PRO A 20 -45.84 -31.55 46.49
C PRO A 20 -46.76 -31.24 47.67
N LEU A 21 -48.05 -31.00 47.46
CA LEU A 21 -48.93 -30.45 48.50
C LEU A 21 -49.12 -31.33 49.74
N ARG A 22 -48.66 -32.60 49.75
CA ARG A 22 -48.82 -33.51 50.91
C ARG A 22 -47.64 -34.42 51.29
N THR A 23 -46.49 -34.33 50.62
CA THR A 23 -45.31 -35.15 50.95
C THR A 23 -44.05 -34.29 50.91
N PHE A 24 -43.25 -34.33 51.97
CA PHE A 24 -41.98 -33.60 52.06
C PHE A 24 -41.13 -33.83 50.81
N PHE A 25 -40.74 -32.75 50.13
CA PHE A 25 -39.87 -32.82 48.98
C PHE A 25 -38.54 -33.43 49.43
N SER A 26 -38.17 -34.60 48.89
CA SER A 26 -36.87 -35.18 49.19
C SER A 26 -35.80 -34.24 48.67
N ILE A 27 -34.83 -33.89 49.52
CA ILE A 27 -33.71 -33.00 49.14
C ILE A 27 -32.98 -33.53 47.90
N ILE A 28 -33.02 -34.85 47.69
CA ILE A 28 -32.48 -35.53 46.51
C ILE A 28 -33.21 -35.10 45.23
N THR A 29 -34.54 -35.03 45.24
CA THR A 29 -35.35 -34.59 44.09
C THR A 29 -35.05 -33.14 43.71
N LEU A 30 -34.79 -32.28 44.69
CA LEU A 30 -34.38 -30.89 44.45
C LEU A 30 -33.02 -30.81 43.77
N ILE A 31 -32.03 -31.54 44.29
CA ILE A 31 -30.68 -31.56 43.73
C ILE A 31 -30.70 -32.12 42.30
N CYS A 32 -31.46 -33.18 42.03
CA CYS A 32 -31.59 -33.73 40.68
C CYS A 32 -32.25 -32.74 39.70
N LEU A 33 -33.33 -32.08 40.12
CA LEU A 33 -34.01 -31.07 39.29
C LEU A 33 -33.08 -29.89 38.99
N LEU A 34 -32.36 -29.39 40.00
CA LEU A 34 -31.40 -28.30 39.84
C LEU A 34 -30.26 -28.70 38.91
N GLY A 35 -29.68 -29.90 39.07
CA GLY A 35 -28.60 -30.39 38.23
C GLY A 35 -29.00 -30.47 36.74
N VAL A 36 -30.17 -31.02 36.43
CA VAL A 36 -30.66 -31.07 35.04
C VAL A 36 -31.00 -29.67 34.52
N SER A 37 -31.66 -28.83 35.32
CA SER A 37 -31.99 -27.46 34.90
C SER A 37 -30.75 -26.62 34.59
N LEU A 38 -29.70 -26.75 35.41
CA LEU A 38 -28.44 -26.03 35.23
C LEU A 38 -27.69 -26.58 34.02
N GLY A 39 -27.67 -27.89 33.81
CA GLY A 39 -27.07 -28.50 32.62
C GLY A 39 -27.74 -28.04 31.32
N VAL A 40 -29.08 -28.02 31.28
CA VAL A 40 -29.83 -27.54 30.11
C VAL A 40 -29.65 -26.03 29.93
N MET A 41 -29.66 -25.25 31.00
CA MET A 41 -29.43 -23.80 30.95
C MET A 41 -28.07 -23.49 30.33
N VAL A 42 -27.00 -24.15 30.79
CA VAL A 42 -25.65 -23.95 30.25
C VAL A 42 -25.61 -24.29 28.76
N LEU A 43 -26.24 -25.40 28.35
CA LEU A 43 -26.30 -25.79 26.94
C LEU A 43 -27.03 -24.75 26.08
N ILE A 44 -28.17 -24.23 26.53
CA ILE A 44 -28.93 -23.19 25.83
C ILE A 44 -28.11 -21.91 25.70
N VAL A 45 -27.43 -21.48 26.76
CA VAL A 45 -26.60 -20.27 26.74
C VAL A 45 -25.46 -20.41 25.74
N VAL A 46 -24.73 -21.54 25.76
CA VAL A 46 -23.63 -21.78 24.82
C VAL A 46 -24.12 -21.78 23.38
N LEU A 47 -25.22 -22.49 23.09
CA LEU A 47 -25.79 -22.52 21.74
C LEU A 47 -26.28 -21.14 21.29
N SER A 48 -26.83 -20.33 22.20
CA SER A 48 -27.28 -18.97 21.89
C SER A 48 -26.11 -18.03 21.60
N VAL A 49 -25.03 -18.12 22.37
CA VAL A 49 -23.81 -17.33 22.14
C VAL A 49 -23.15 -17.74 20.82
N MET A 50 -22.99 -19.04 20.57
CA MET A 50 -22.40 -19.51 19.31
C MET A 50 -23.27 -19.15 18.10
N GLY A 51 -24.59 -19.30 18.21
CA GLY A 51 -25.52 -18.93 17.14
C GLY A 51 -25.52 -17.42 16.85
N GLY A 52 -25.52 -16.59 17.91
CA GLY A 52 -25.41 -15.14 17.78
C GLY A 52 -24.08 -14.71 17.15
N LEU A 53 -22.97 -15.25 17.67
CA LEU A 53 -21.64 -14.95 17.16
C LEU A 53 -21.48 -15.38 15.70
N GLN A 54 -21.95 -16.56 15.32
CA GLN A 54 -21.89 -17.04 13.95
C GLN A 54 -22.64 -16.10 13.00
N LYS A 55 -23.83 -15.64 13.40
CA LYS A 55 -24.62 -14.70 12.59
C LYS A 55 -23.90 -13.36 12.43
N GLU A 56 -23.29 -12.85 13.50
CA GLU A 56 -22.54 -11.61 13.49
C GLU A 56 -21.29 -11.71 12.59
N ILE A 57 -20.50 -12.78 12.75
CA ILE A 57 -19.30 -13.01 11.93
C ILE A 57 -19.67 -13.17 10.46
N GLN A 58 -20.72 -13.95 10.14
CA GLN A 58 -21.16 -14.13 8.75
C GLN A 58 -21.66 -12.82 8.15
N GLY A 59 -22.48 -12.05 8.90
CA GLY A 59 -22.96 -10.76 8.45
C GLY A 59 -21.82 -9.79 8.12
N ASN A 60 -20.85 -9.65 9.04
CA ASN A 60 -19.77 -8.68 8.88
C ASN A 60 -18.76 -9.08 7.79
N LEU A 61 -18.46 -10.37 7.64
CA LEU A 61 -17.52 -10.85 6.60
C LEU A 61 -18.07 -10.68 5.18
N PHE A 62 -19.36 -10.97 4.96
CA PHE A 62 -19.98 -10.86 3.63
C PHE A 62 -20.44 -9.46 3.27
N ALA A 63 -20.70 -8.59 4.25
CA ALA A 63 -21.18 -7.23 3.99
C ALA A 63 -20.10 -6.27 3.45
N HIS A 64 -18.81 -6.54 3.70
CA HIS A 64 -17.75 -5.55 3.49
C HIS A 64 -16.66 -5.96 2.48
N SER A 65 -16.75 -7.16 1.90
CA SER A 65 -15.69 -7.69 1.04
C SER A 65 -16.15 -7.86 -0.40
N PRO A 66 -15.34 -7.45 -1.40
CA PRO A 66 -15.62 -7.79 -2.78
C PRO A 66 -15.66 -9.31 -2.93
N HIS A 67 -16.65 -9.80 -3.68
CA HIS A 67 -16.85 -11.24 -3.89
C HIS A 67 -15.66 -11.90 -4.59
N VAL A 68 -14.99 -11.16 -5.48
CA VAL A 68 -13.81 -11.61 -6.23
C VAL A 68 -12.79 -10.48 -6.28
N GLN A 69 -11.54 -10.77 -5.94
CA GLN A 69 -10.42 -9.85 -6.09
C GLN A 69 -9.46 -10.35 -7.16
N VAL A 70 -9.12 -9.47 -8.10
CA VAL A 70 -8.09 -9.73 -9.11
C VAL A 70 -6.85 -8.93 -8.71
N CYS A 71 -5.75 -9.63 -8.42
CA CYS A 71 -4.47 -9.02 -8.07
C CYS A 71 -3.40 -9.49 -9.04
N TYR A 72 -2.53 -8.58 -9.46
CA TYR A 72 -1.27 -8.94 -10.10
C TYR A 72 -0.21 -9.21 -9.03
N ARG A 73 0.57 -10.28 -9.19
CA ARG A 73 1.71 -10.61 -8.33
C ARG A 73 2.94 -10.81 -9.19
N ASN A 74 4.05 -10.24 -8.77
CA ASN A 74 5.35 -10.50 -9.39
C ASN A 74 5.89 -11.89 -9.02
N ASP A 75 7.04 -12.25 -9.60
CA ASP A 75 7.71 -13.55 -9.38
C ASP A 75 8.08 -13.81 -7.91
N PHE A 76 8.16 -12.74 -7.10
CA PHE A 76 8.43 -12.80 -5.67
C PHE A 76 7.15 -12.88 -4.81
N GLY A 77 5.97 -12.98 -5.43
CA GLY A 77 4.68 -13.10 -4.77
C GLY A 77 4.14 -11.81 -4.15
N VAL A 78 4.78 -10.67 -4.44
CA VAL A 78 4.39 -9.34 -3.96
C VAL A 78 3.29 -8.77 -4.86
N ARG A 79 2.27 -8.16 -4.26
CA ARG A 79 1.19 -7.48 -4.99
C ARG A 79 1.74 -6.26 -5.72
N GLU A 80 1.45 -6.15 -7.00
CA GLU A 80 1.85 -5.02 -7.83
C GLU A 80 0.62 -4.34 -8.46
N VAL A 81 0.81 -3.09 -8.89
CA VAL A 81 -0.21 -2.31 -9.58
C VAL A 81 -0.49 -2.96 -10.94
N ILE A 82 -1.76 -2.99 -11.33
CA ILE A 82 -2.16 -3.48 -12.66
C ILE A 82 -2.05 -2.30 -13.64
N PRO A 83 -1.08 -2.32 -14.58
CA PRO A 83 -0.79 -1.16 -15.44
C PRO A 83 -1.96 -0.75 -16.36
N ASP A 84 -2.84 -1.69 -16.74
CA ASP A 84 -4.02 -1.45 -17.59
C ASP A 84 -5.32 -1.96 -16.96
N TRP A 85 -5.57 -1.55 -15.70
CA TRP A 85 -6.73 -2.03 -14.95
C TRP A 85 -8.07 -1.68 -15.61
N VAL A 86 -8.16 -0.59 -16.38
CA VAL A 86 -9.38 -0.15 -17.06
C VAL A 86 -9.78 -1.14 -18.16
N GLU A 87 -8.85 -1.50 -19.04
CA GLU A 87 -9.11 -2.47 -20.11
C GLU A 87 -9.44 -3.85 -19.54
N LEU A 88 -8.73 -4.26 -18.47
CA LEU A 88 -9.03 -5.50 -17.76
C LEU A 88 -10.43 -5.47 -17.13
N SER A 89 -10.81 -4.35 -16.51
CA SER A 89 -12.13 -4.15 -15.91
C SER A 89 -13.23 -4.30 -16.97
N ASP A 90 -13.06 -3.71 -18.15
CA ASP A 90 -14.02 -3.83 -19.24
C ASP A 90 -14.12 -5.26 -19.77
N LYS A 91 -13.00 -5.98 -19.91
CA LYS A 91 -13.03 -7.41 -20.27
C LYS A 91 -13.78 -8.24 -19.22
N LEU A 92 -13.57 -7.96 -17.93
CA LEU A 92 -14.21 -8.68 -16.83
C LEU A 92 -15.72 -8.39 -16.74
N ARG A 93 -16.18 -7.19 -17.09
CA ARG A 93 -17.63 -6.85 -17.14
C ARG A 93 -18.42 -7.73 -18.11
N HIS A 94 -17.76 -8.24 -19.16
CA HIS A 94 -18.40 -9.10 -20.16
C HIS A 94 -18.48 -10.58 -19.74
N VAL A 95 -17.89 -10.96 -18.61
CA VAL A 95 -17.95 -12.34 -18.11
C VAL A 95 -19.33 -12.61 -17.50
N PRO A 96 -20.00 -13.72 -17.87
CA PRO A 96 -21.32 -14.04 -17.35
C PRO A 96 -21.29 -14.20 -15.83
N GLY A 97 -22.16 -13.48 -15.12
CA GLY A 97 -22.27 -13.49 -13.66
C GLY A 97 -21.59 -12.31 -12.96
N VAL A 98 -20.83 -11.48 -13.68
CA VAL A 98 -20.24 -10.25 -13.12
C VAL A 98 -21.27 -9.12 -13.13
N GLN A 99 -21.59 -8.57 -11.96
CA GLN A 99 -22.55 -7.46 -11.82
C GLN A 99 -21.89 -6.09 -11.95
N SER A 100 -20.73 -5.92 -11.32
CA SER A 100 -19.97 -4.67 -11.31
C SER A 100 -18.48 -4.94 -11.17
N THR A 101 -17.67 -4.08 -11.78
CA THR A 101 -16.21 -4.06 -11.60
C THR A 101 -15.78 -2.64 -11.25
N TYR A 102 -14.87 -2.53 -10.29
CA TYR A 102 -14.28 -1.26 -9.83
C TYR A 102 -12.83 -1.50 -9.40
N ALA A 103 -12.04 -0.43 -9.39
CA ALA A 103 -10.70 -0.47 -8.83
C ALA A 103 -10.77 -0.57 -7.30
N LEU A 104 -9.99 -1.48 -6.71
CA LEU A 104 -9.88 -1.61 -5.26
C LEU A 104 -8.52 -1.09 -4.82
N ILE A 105 -8.51 0.00 -4.08
CA ILE A 105 -7.32 0.54 -3.41
C ILE A 105 -7.56 0.44 -1.92
N GLU A 106 -6.67 -0.30 -1.25
CA GLU A 106 -6.71 -0.57 0.18
C GLU A 106 -5.31 -0.43 0.73
N ASP A 107 -5.15 0.35 1.79
CA ASP A 107 -3.86 0.52 2.44
C ASP A 107 -4.02 0.98 3.90
N TYR A 108 -2.91 1.03 4.62
CA TYR A 108 -2.86 1.54 5.98
C TYR A 108 -2.44 3.02 5.98
N ALA A 109 -3.17 3.82 6.74
CA ALA A 109 -2.87 5.22 6.98
C ALA A 109 -2.85 5.52 8.48
N LEU A 110 -2.11 6.54 8.87
CA LEU A 110 -2.16 7.08 10.23
C LEU A 110 -3.16 8.23 10.24
N VAL A 111 -4.16 8.16 11.11
CA VAL A 111 -5.14 9.23 11.30
C VAL A 111 -4.78 9.99 12.58
N ASP A 112 -4.70 11.31 12.48
CA ASP A 112 -4.43 12.24 13.57
C ASP A 112 -5.62 13.18 13.77
N VAL A 113 -6.12 13.17 15.00
CA VAL A 113 -7.20 14.04 15.45
C VAL A 113 -6.73 14.74 16.71
N GLN A 114 -6.42 16.02 16.59
CA GLN A 114 -5.98 16.87 17.72
C GLN A 114 -4.83 16.25 18.53
N GLY A 115 -3.88 15.56 17.88
CA GLY A 115 -2.73 14.93 18.51
C GLY A 115 -2.95 13.48 18.96
N LYS A 116 -4.17 12.94 18.81
CA LYS A 116 -4.43 11.51 18.97
C LYS A 116 -4.21 10.80 17.64
N GLN A 117 -3.07 10.10 17.54
CA GLN A 117 -2.69 9.35 16.36
C GLN A 117 -3.10 7.89 16.49
N ARG A 118 -3.77 7.34 15.47
CA ARG A 118 -4.09 5.91 15.39
C ARG A 118 -3.88 5.36 13.97
N PRO A 119 -3.31 4.16 13.83
CA PRO A 119 -3.31 3.48 12.54
C PRO A 119 -4.74 3.08 12.19
N CYS A 120 -5.13 3.35 10.96
CA CYS A 120 -6.43 2.98 10.40
C CYS A 120 -6.21 2.33 9.04
N PHE A 121 -7.07 1.37 8.73
CA PHE A 121 -7.17 0.82 7.38
C PHE A 121 -8.13 1.71 6.59
N PHE A 122 -7.72 2.15 5.41
CA PHE A 122 -8.59 2.90 4.51
C PHE A 122 -8.81 2.13 3.21
N ARG A 123 -9.95 2.41 2.60
CA ARG A 123 -10.33 1.90 1.29
C ARG A 123 -10.77 3.08 0.44
N ALA A 124 -10.25 3.18 -0.78
CA ALA A 124 -10.76 4.12 -1.75
C ALA A 124 -12.06 3.58 -2.38
N ILE A 125 -13.03 4.45 -2.55
CA ILE A 125 -14.30 4.17 -3.20
C ILE A 125 -14.33 4.96 -4.51
N ASP A 126 -14.69 4.28 -5.60
CA ASP A 126 -14.92 4.87 -6.91
C ASP A 126 -16.30 5.53 -6.92
N THR A 127 -16.32 6.87 -6.96
CA THR A 127 -17.55 7.66 -6.96
C THR A 127 -18.33 7.57 -8.27
N GLU A 128 -17.70 7.11 -9.36
CA GLU A 128 -18.35 6.88 -10.64
C GLU A 128 -19.11 5.55 -10.65
N ASN A 129 -18.79 4.63 -9.75
CA ASN A 129 -19.43 3.33 -9.66
C ASN A 129 -20.68 3.36 -8.75
N ALA A 130 -21.85 3.39 -9.39
CA ALA A 130 -23.14 3.43 -8.68
C ALA A 130 -23.37 2.27 -7.71
N ALA A 131 -22.92 1.05 -8.04
CA ALA A 131 -23.11 -0.11 -7.18
C ALA A 131 -22.30 0.01 -5.88
N GLN A 132 -21.04 0.42 -6.01
CA GLN A 132 -20.16 0.62 -4.85
C GLN A 132 -20.67 1.73 -3.92
N LEU A 133 -21.25 2.79 -4.50
CA LEU A 133 -21.84 3.89 -3.75
C LEU A 133 -23.17 3.51 -3.07
N GLU A 134 -23.99 2.66 -3.72
CA GLU A 134 -25.23 2.14 -3.15
C GLU A 134 -24.95 1.24 -1.94
N ASP A 135 -23.97 0.34 -2.06
CA ASP A 135 -23.49 -0.50 -0.95
C ASP A 135 -23.03 0.37 0.24
N LEU A 136 -22.26 1.43 -0.03
CA LEU A 136 -21.83 2.37 1.01
C LEU A 136 -23.02 3.07 1.68
N LYS A 137 -24.00 3.55 0.90
CA LYS A 137 -25.20 4.23 1.43
C LYS A 137 -26.01 3.35 2.37
N HIS A 138 -26.09 2.05 2.09
CA HIS A 138 -26.79 1.10 2.97
C HIS A 138 -26.14 0.92 4.34
N LEU A 139 -24.84 1.21 4.47
CA LEU A 139 -24.07 1.04 5.70
C LEU A 139 -24.03 2.31 6.57
N ILE A 140 -24.41 3.47 6.01
CA ILE A 140 -24.34 4.74 6.74
C ILE A 140 -25.42 4.82 7.82
N VAL A 141 -24.97 5.14 9.03
CA VAL A 141 -25.82 5.36 10.20
C VAL A 141 -26.08 6.85 10.41
N SER A 142 -25.10 7.70 10.11
CA SER A 142 -25.17 9.14 10.32
C SER A 142 -24.42 9.88 9.21
N GLY A 143 -24.95 11.01 8.73
CA GLY A 143 -24.34 11.83 7.67
C GLY A 143 -24.72 11.39 6.26
N ASN A 144 -23.77 11.53 5.31
CA ASN A 144 -23.96 11.24 3.89
C ASN A 144 -22.80 10.39 3.32
N ALA A 145 -23.04 9.70 2.20
CA ALA A 145 -22.07 8.91 1.45
C ALA A 145 -21.41 9.66 0.29
N ASP A 146 -21.70 10.95 0.14
CA ASP A 146 -21.33 11.75 -1.03
C ASP A 146 -19.86 12.17 -0.99
N LEU A 147 -19.01 11.18 -1.28
CA LEU A 147 -17.57 11.32 -1.42
C LEU A 147 -17.23 12.15 -2.66
N ASP A 148 -16.18 12.96 -2.56
CA ASP A 148 -15.64 13.74 -3.67
C ASP A 148 -14.23 13.24 -4.06
N MET A 149 -13.51 14.03 -4.85
CA MET A 149 -12.13 13.75 -5.30
C MET A 149 -11.08 13.88 -4.18
N GLY A 150 -11.45 13.46 -2.96
CA GLY A 150 -10.54 13.16 -1.86
C GLY A 150 -10.39 14.24 -0.80
N GLU A 151 -11.37 15.12 -0.63
CA GLU A 151 -11.44 16.04 0.52
C GLU A 151 -12.38 15.50 1.61
N LYS A 152 -13.26 14.56 1.24
CA LYS A 152 -14.23 13.95 2.17
C LYS A 152 -13.89 12.51 2.51
N ALA A 153 -14.23 12.11 3.72
CA ALA A 153 -14.09 10.75 4.21
C ALA A 153 -15.37 10.27 4.92
N VAL A 154 -15.68 8.99 4.76
CA VAL A 154 -16.65 8.29 5.61
C VAL A 154 -15.86 7.39 6.55
N ILE A 155 -16.13 7.49 7.85
CA ILE A 155 -15.41 6.74 8.89
C ILE A 155 -16.29 5.66 9.51
N SER A 156 -15.69 4.63 10.08
CA SER A 156 -16.45 3.63 10.82
C SER A 156 -16.91 4.16 12.18
N SER A 157 -18.02 3.63 12.69
CA SER A 157 -18.49 3.89 14.05
C SER A 157 -17.42 3.63 15.11
N ILE A 158 -16.63 2.56 14.93
CA ILE A 158 -15.53 2.21 15.85
C ILE A 158 -14.45 3.29 15.86
N VAL A 159 -14.04 3.79 14.69
CA VAL A 159 -13.03 4.87 14.61
C VAL A 159 -13.59 6.18 15.17
N ALA A 160 -14.85 6.48 14.85
CA ALA A 160 -15.54 7.67 15.35
C ALA A 160 -15.62 7.68 16.88
N GLU A 161 -16.07 6.60 17.51
CA GLU A 161 -16.17 6.48 18.97
C GLU A 161 -14.79 6.52 19.65
N ASN A 162 -13.80 5.82 19.09
CA ASN A 162 -12.46 5.76 19.67
C ASN A 162 -11.71 7.10 19.62
N MET A 163 -11.95 7.90 18.58
CA MET A 163 -11.28 9.17 18.37
C MET A 163 -12.12 10.37 18.82
N GLY A 164 -13.42 10.17 19.10
CA GLY A 164 -14.38 11.20 19.48
C GLY A 164 -14.81 12.08 18.31
N LEU A 165 -14.92 11.50 17.11
CA LEU A 165 -15.28 12.21 15.88
C LEU A 165 -16.79 12.23 15.64
N ASN A 166 -17.25 13.34 15.06
CA ASN A 166 -18.61 13.54 14.58
C ASN A 166 -18.60 13.91 13.09
N VAL A 167 -19.78 13.88 12.47
CA VAL A 167 -19.97 14.40 11.11
C VAL A 167 -19.71 15.90 11.11
N GLY A 168 -18.83 16.36 10.21
CA GLY A 168 -18.34 17.73 10.09
C GLY A 168 -16.94 17.96 10.67
N ASP A 169 -16.37 16.98 11.38
CA ASP A 169 -15.01 17.11 11.92
C ASP A 169 -13.95 16.90 10.84
N THR A 170 -12.79 17.57 10.99
CA THR A 170 -11.64 17.39 10.10
C THR A 170 -10.62 16.45 10.73
N VAL A 171 -10.13 15.49 9.94
CA VAL A 171 -9.10 14.52 10.33
C VAL A 171 -7.87 14.65 9.45
N ARG A 172 -6.68 14.55 10.03
CA ARG A 172 -5.43 14.51 9.26
C ARG A 172 -5.06 13.08 8.96
N VAL A 173 -4.81 12.77 7.69
CA VAL A 173 -4.43 11.43 7.25
C VAL A 173 -3.02 11.45 6.66
N TYR A 174 -2.17 10.54 7.13
CA TYR A 174 -0.83 10.30 6.63
C TYR A 174 -0.78 8.91 5.98
N THR A 175 -0.45 8.85 4.70
CA THR A 175 -0.40 7.58 3.95
C THR A 175 1.00 6.95 4.03
N THR A 176 1.07 5.65 4.33
CA THR A 176 2.35 4.93 4.48
C THR A 176 3.04 4.60 3.16
N ARG A 177 2.30 4.52 2.05
CA ARG A 177 2.85 4.30 0.70
C ARG A 177 3.93 5.32 0.32
N ASN A 178 3.77 6.55 0.76
CA ASN A 178 4.72 7.62 0.47
C ASN A 178 6.06 7.37 1.20
N PHE A 179 6.07 6.62 2.30
CA PHE A 179 7.28 6.30 3.05
C PHE A 179 8.29 5.43 2.28
N GLN A 180 7.82 4.54 1.39
CA GLN A 180 8.73 3.73 0.57
C GLN A 180 9.47 4.58 -0.45
N GLU A 181 8.75 5.45 -1.18
CA GLU A 181 9.35 6.39 -2.14
C GLU A 181 10.33 7.34 -1.45
N ILE A 182 9.99 7.77 -0.23
CA ILE A 182 10.86 8.59 0.62
C ILE A 182 12.11 7.82 1.04
N SER A 183 12.00 6.55 1.42
CA SER A 183 13.18 5.77 1.83
C SER A 183 14.21 5.65 0.70
N HIS A 184 13.76 5.47 -0.54
CA HIS A 184 14.63 5.47 -1.72
C HIS A 184 15.27 6.85 -1.94
N ALA A 185 14.47 7.92 -1.86
CA ALA A 185 14.96 9.29 -2.03
C ALA A 185 15.96 9.70 -0.92
N TYR A 186 15.69 9.36 0.34
CA TYR A 186 16.60 9.62 1.47
C TYR A 186 17.90 8.83 1.36
N GLN A 187 17.83 7.54 1.02
CA GLN A 187 19.03 6.71 0.81
C GLN A 187 19.95 7.30 -0.26
N GLN A 188 19.39 7.89 -1.32
CA GLN A 188 20.19 8.59 -2.33
C GLN A 188 20.85 9.85 -1.79
N THR A 189 20.17 10.62 -0.94
CA THR A 189 20.76 11.82 -0.32
C THR A 189 21.84 11.50 0.72
N GLU A 190 21.76 10.35 1.39
CA GLU A 190 22.77 9.90 2.38
C GLU A 190 24.05 9.34 1.73
N LEU A 191 24.02 8.99 0.44
CA LEU A 191 25.22 8.52 -0.25
C LEU A 191 26.24 9.68 -0.38
N PRO A 192 27.49 9.49 0.09
CA PRO A 192 28.55 10.47 -0.07
C PRO A 192 28.86 10.65 -1.57
N LEU A 193 29.19 11.88 -1.97
CA LEU A 193 29.43 12.22 -3.36
C LEU A 193 30.53 11.35 -3.97
N LEU A 194 30.33 10.88 -5.21
CA LEU A 194 31.43 10.30 -5.98
C LEU A 194 32.57 11.31 -6.14
N ALA A 195 32.24 12.60 -6.27
CA ALA A 195 33.21 13.70 -6.30
C ALA A 195 34.04 13.86 -5.02
N GLU A 196 33.52 13.50 -3.84
CA GLU A 196 34.25 13.60 -2.58
C GLU A 196 35.11 12.37 -2.30
N LYS A 197 34.58 11.16 -2.58
CA LYS A 197 35.31 9.90 -2.34
C LYS A 197 36.26 9.51 -3.47
N ASN A 198 35.97 9.90 -4.70
CA ASN A 198 36.69 9.52 -5.91
C ASN A 198 37.12 10.74 -6.73
N ALA A 199 37.51 11.81 -6.02
CA ALA A 199 38.00 13.06 -6.61
C ALA A 199 39.23 12.83 -7.54
N ALA A 200 40.05 11.82 -7.26
CA ALA A 200 41.24 11.51 -8.06
C ALA A 200 40.84 10.97 -9.44
N GLU A 201 39.89 10.04 -9.47
CA GLU A 201 39.38 9.38 -10.66
C GLU A 201 38.62 10.38 -11.56
N LEU A 202 37.81 11.26 -10.97
CA LEU A 202 37.13 12.34 -11.72
C LEU A 202 38.11 13.37 -12.29
N ASN A 203 39.20 13.67 -11.58
CA ASN A 203 40.26 14.53 -12.10
C ASN A 203 41.02 13.88 -13.25
N ASP A 204 41.22 12.56 -13.22
CA ASP A 204 41.87 11.84 -14.31
C ASP A 204 40.97 11.77 -15.56
N LEU A 205 39.65 11.59 -15.40
CA LEU A 205 38.68 11.72 -16.48
C LEU A 205 38.63 13.14 -17.07
N LYS A 206 38.79 14.17 -16.23
CA LYS A 206 38.87 15.57 -16.67
C LYS A 206 40.16 15.86 -17.45
N LYS A 207 41.29 15.25 -17.08
CA LYS A 207 42.54 15.35 -17.86
C LYS A 207 42.42 14.64 -19.20
N TRP A 208 41.72 13.50 -19.23
CA TRP A 208 41.49 12.74 -20.45
C TRP A 208 40.68 13.54 -21.48
N GLY A 209 39.55 14.14 -21.07
CA GLY A 209 38.74 14.98 -21.97
C GLY A 209 39.53 16.16 -22.59
N LYS A 210 40.49 16.72 -21.84
CA LYS A 210 41.38 17.79 -22.34
C LYS A 210 42.54 17.30 -23.21
N SER A 211 42.77 15.99 -23.26
CA SER A 211 43.86 15.38 -24.02
C SER A 211 43.46 15.00 -25.45
N LEU A 212 42.17 15.10 -25.77
CA LEU A 212 41.61 14.90 -27.12
C LEU A 212 42.19 15.96 -28.06
N LYS A 213 42.86 15.50 -29.12
CA LYS A 213 43.45 16.39 -30.14
C LYS A 213 42.55 16.38 -31.37
N ALA A 214 42.16 17.56 -31.83
CA ALA A 214 41.46 17.72 -33.10
C ALA A 214 42.46 17.55 -34.25
N GLU A 215 42.35 16.45 -34.99
CA GLU A 215 43.14 16.17 -36.19
C GLU A 215 42.16 15.82 -37.33
N GLN A 216 42.17 16.61 -38.42
CA GLN A 216 41.32 16.42 -39.61
C GLN A 216 39.79 16.32 -39.35
N GLY A 217 39.24 17.12 -38.43
CA GLY A 217 37.78 17.15 -38.17
C GLY A 217 37.26 15.95 -37.38
N ARG A 218 38.16 15.16 -36.77
CA ARG A 218 37.86 14.12 -35.78
C ARG A 218 38.77 14.32 -34.56
N GLU A 219 38.29 13.92 -33.39
CA GLU A 219 39.10 13.98 -32.17
C GLU A 219 39.82 12.64 -31.97
N GLU A 220 41.15 12.63 -31.96
CA GLU A 220 41.93 11.40 -31.83
C GLU A 220 42.48 11.21 -30.40
N ALA A 221 42.34 9.99 -29.88
CA ALA A 221 42.96 9.53 -28.64
C ALA A 221 43.75 8.21 -28.88
N SER A 222 44.70 7.89 -28.00
CA SER A 222 45.38 6.59 -28.06
C SER A 222 44.46 5.48 -27.50
N GLN A 223 44.46 4.30 -28.11
CA GLN A 223 43.64 3.17 -27.66
C GLN A 223 43.83 2.87 -26.15
N ALA A 224 45.09 2.89 -25.69
CA ALA A 224 45.43 2.67 -24.28
C ALA A 224 44.84 3.73 -23.33
N SER A 225 44.70 4.98 -23.79
CA SER A 225 44.07 6.03 -22.99
C SER A 225 42.55 5.87 -22.91
N VAL A 226 41.92 5.40 -23.98
CA VAL A 226 40.49 5.09 -24.03
C VAL A 226 40.17 3.90 -23.12
N ASP A 227 40.98 2.84 -23.18
CA ASP A 227 40.84 1.66 -22.31
C ASP A 227 40.98 2.05 -20.82
N GLN A 228 41.90 2.96 -20.48
CA GLN A 228 42.09 3.46 -19.13
C GLN A 228 40.91 4.33 -18.64
N ALA A 229 40.34 5.16 -19.51
CA ALA A 229 39.13 5.93 -19.20
C ALA A 229 37.93 5.00 -18.99
N PHE A 230 37.79 3.97 -19.83
CA PHE A 230 36.73 2.96 -19.74
C PHE A 230 36.84 2.13 -18.44
N ALA A 231 38.06 1.75 -18.04
CA ALA A 231 38.30 1.05 -16.78
C ALA A 231 37.95 1.93 -15.57
N THR A 232 38.33 3.21 -15.60
CA THR A 232 38.02 4.18 -14.53
C THR A 232 36.50 4.37 -14.39
N LEU A 233 35.77 4.52 -15.50
CA LEU A 233 34.30 4.64 -15.47
C LEU A 233 33.62 3.38 -14.94
N ASN A 234 34.06 2.19 -15.34
CA ASN A 234 33.51 0.94 -14.81
C ASN A 234 33.78 0.76 -13.31
N ASN A 235 34.94 1.21 -12.82
CA ASN A 235 35.24 1.22 -11.39
C ASN A 235 34.32 2.19 -10.63
N LEU A 236 34.06 3.38 -11.17
CA LEU A 236 33.08 4.32 -10.61
C LEU A 236 31.65 3.76 -10.67
N LEU A 237 31.34 2.95 -11.69
CA LEU A 237 30.08 2.20 -11.77
C LEU A 237 29.98 1.01 -10.79
N ALA A 238 31.05 0.64 -10.09
CA ALA A 238 31.01 -0.39 -9.05
C ALA A 238 30.77 0.20 -7.64
N VAL A 239 30.94 1.51 -7.47
CA VAL A 239 30.78 2.22 -6.18
C VAL A 239 29.30 2.62 -5.97
N PRO A 240 28.78 2.60 -4.72
CA PRO A 240 27.46 3.13 -4.41
C PRO A 240 27.36 4.59 -4.85
N ARG A 241 26.35 4.91 -5.66
CA ARG A 241 26.17 6.22 -6.30
C ARG A 241 24.70 6.54 -6.49
N ARG A 242 24.41 7.81 -6.75
CA ARG A 242 23.05 8.28 -7.02
C ARG A 242 22.62 7.91 -8.44
N ASP A 243 21.31 7.91 -8.70
CA ASP A 243 20.78 7.57 -10.02
C ASP A 243 21.18 8.60 -11.09
N THR A 244 21.27 9.89 -10.72
CA THR A 244 21.72 10.95 -11.62
C THR A 244 23.18 10.75 -12.03
N GLU A 245 24.07 10.51 -11.07
CA GLU A 245 25.49 10.21 -11.32
C GLU A 245 25.67 8.94 -12.15
N ARG A 246 24.79 7.94 -11.93
CA ARG A 246 24.78 6.72 -12.74
C ARG A 246 24.42 7.02 -14.20
N SER A 247 23.43 7.87 -14.46
CA SER A 247 23.07 8.27 -15.83
C SER A 247 24.25 8.97 -16.50
N SER A 248 24.82 10.00 -15.88
CA SER A 248 25.95 10.75 -16.45
C SER A 248 27.18 9.86 -16.68
N LEU A 249 27.45 8.86 -15.82
CA LEU A 249 28.50 7.85 -16.07
C LEU A 249 28.19 6.93 -17.26
N LEU A 250 26.94 6.52 -17.45
CA LEU A 250 26.53 5.71 -18.60
C LEU A 250 26.59 6.51 -19.90
N ASP A 251 26.23 7.79 -19.85
CA ASP A 251 26.33 8.71 -20.99
C ASP A 251 27.80 8.89 -21.41
N MET A 252 28.73 9.03 -20.45
CA MET A 252 30.17 9.03 -20.72
C MET A 252 30.66 7.71 -21.36
N ILE A 253 30.17 6.56 -20.90
CA ILE A 253 30.49 5.28 -21.53
C ILE A 253 29.92 5.20 -22.96
N GLY A 254 28.74 5.77 -23.19
CA GLY A 254 28.13 5.93 -24.51
C GLY A 254 29.06 6.69 -25.45
N LEU A 255 29.54 7.87 -25.02
CA LEU A 255 30.49 8.70 -25.79
C LEU A 255 31.80 7.97 -26.09
N LEU A 256 32.31 7.13 -25.18
CA LEU A 256 33.50 6.31 -25.45
C LEU A 256 33.25 5.21 -26.50
N ASN A 257 32.04 4.67 -26.56
CA ASN A 257 31.67 3.62 -27.53
C ASN A 257 31.43 4.17 -28.95
N GLU A 258 31.29 5.47 -29.12
CA GLU A 258 31.17 6.12 -30.44
C GLU A 258 32.52 6.23 -31.18
N GLY A 259 33.63 5.89 -30.52
CA GLY A 259 34.97 5.93 -31.11
C GLY A 259 35.21 4.83 -32.15
N GLU A 260 35.65 5.21 -33.35
CA GLU A 260 36.09 4.29 -34.40
C GLU A 260 37.59 3.98 -34.26
N ALA A 261 37.95 2.70 -34.20
CA ALA A 261 39.36 2.27 -34.15
C ALA A 261 40.05 2.48 -35.51
N LEU A 262 41.18 3.21 -35.53
CA LEU A 262 42.02 3.47 -36.70
C LEU A 262 43.27 2.57 -36.71
N GLU A 263 43.79 2.28 -37.91
CA GLU A 263 45.08 1.58 -38.06
C GLU A 263 46.21 2.38 -37.41
N GLY A 264 46.91 1.79 -36.43
CA GLY A 264 47.97 2.43 -35.66
C GLY A 264 47.71 2.57 -34.15
N GLY A 265 46.64 1.99 -33.63
CA GLY A 265 46.34 1.99 -32.19
C GLY A 265 45.78 3.33 -31.67
N LYS A 266 45.09 4.06 -32.55
CA LYS A 266 44.37 5.30 -32.25
C LYS A 266 42.87 5.09 -32.41
N VAL A 267 42.08 5.85 -31.67
CA VAL A 267 40.62 5.89 -31.75
C VAL A 267 40.22 7.30 -32.18
N ALA A 268 39.36 7.40 -33.19
CA ALA A 268 38.78 8.67 -33.64
C ALA A 268 37.34 8.80 -33.15
N PHE A 269 37.05 9.94 -32.54
CA PHE A 269 35.73 10.34 -32.07
C PHE A 269 35.12 11.40 -32.99
N PRO A 270 33.79 11.53 -33.01
CA PRO A 270 33.09 12.64 -33.65
C PRO A 270 33.57 14.02 -33.17
N GLU A 271 33.46 15.03 -34.01
CA GLU A 271 33.80 16.41 -33.62
C GLU A 271 32.84 16.91 -32.54
N GLY A 272 33.37 17.31 -31.37
CA GLY A 272 32.55 17.82 -30.26
C GLY A 272 32.47 16.89 -29.04
N THR A 273 32.95 15.65 -29.13
CA THR A 273 32.95 14.68 -28.01
C THR A 273 33.68 15.22 -26.78
N GLY A 274 34.78 15.96 -26.93
CA GLY A 274 35.48 16.59 -25.81
C GLY A 274 34.65 17.69 -25.10
N LYS A 275 33.80 18.42 -25.84
CA LYS A 275 32.91 19.43 -25.23
C LYS A 275 31.74 18.78 -24.51
N GLU A 276 31.17 17.72 -25.07
CA GLU A 276 30.12 16.93 -24.43
C GLU A 276 30.64 16.23 -23.18
N TRP A 277 31.87 15.71 -23.23
CA TRP A 277 32.56 15.13 -22.07
C TRP A 277 32.77 16.14 -20.94
N GLU A 278 33.22 17.36 -21.25
CA GLU A 278 33.37 18.42 -20.25
C GLU A 278 32.01 18.89 -19.71
N ALA A 279 30.96 18.91 -20.54
CA ALA A 279 29.60 19.24 -20.12
C ALA A 279 29.05 18.21 -19.13
N VAL A 280 29.17 16.91 -19.44
CA VAL A 280 28.71 15.83 -18.55
C VAL A 280 29.54 15.80 -17.25
N LEU A 281 30.85 16.05 -17.29
CA LEU A 281 31.67 16.18 -16.08
C LEU A 281 31.31 17.41 -15.23
N ALA A 282 30.77 18.47 -15.83
CA ALA A 282 30.30 19.65 -15.10
C ALA A 282 29.00 19.38 -14.32
N GLU A 283 28.23 18.36 -14.70
CA GLU A 283 27.01 17.93 -13.99
C GLU A 283 27.31 17.35 -12.60
N PHE A 284 28.54 16.86 -12.38
CA PHE A 284 29.01 16.38 -11.08
C PHE A 284 29.38 17.52 -10.10
N SER A 285 29.10 18.79 -10.45
CA SER A 285 29.42 19.96 -9.65
C SER A 285 28.40 20.24 -8.52
N ALA A 286 28.85 20.94 -7.48
CA ALA A 286 28.04 21.20 -6.27
C ALA A 286 26.82 22.12 -6.49
N GLU A 287 26.72 22.85 -7.59
CA GLU A 287 25.57 23.72 -7.91
C GLU A 287 24.37 22.93 -8.42
N GLN A 288 24.56 22.03 -9.38
CA GLN A 288 23.49 21.15 -9.88
C GLN A 288 23.03 20.14 -8.82
N ARG A 289 23.91 19.77 -7.87
CA ARG A 289 23.56 19.04 -6.65
C ARG A 289 22.47 19.75 -5.85
N ASN A 290 22.61 21.05 -5.59
CA ASN A 290 21.63 21.78 -4.77
C ASN A 290 20.27 21.87 -5.45
N GLU A 291 20.25 21.98 -6.78
CA GLU A 291 19.02 22.00 -7.57
C GLU A 291 18.32 20.63 -7.54
N ALA A 292 19.05 19.55 -7.81
CA ALA A 292 18.51 18.19 -7.77
C ALA A 292 18.06 17.77 -6.35
N ASP A 293 18.84 18.11 -5.31
CA ASP A 293 18.47 17.87 -3.92
C ASP A 293 17.21 18.68 -3.56
N MET A 294 17.11 19.95 -3.97
CA MET A 294 15.93 20.79 -3.72
C MET A 294 14.69 20.30 -4.46
N GLU A 295 14.82 19.81 -5.70
CA GLU A 295 13.71 19.18 -6.41
C GLU A 295 13.26 17.89 -5.75
N CYS A 296 14.20 17.05 -5.30
CA CYS A 296 13.91 15.84 -4.55
C CYS A 296 13.18 16.16 -3.24
N PHE A 297 13.66 17.13 -2.47
CA PHE A 297 12.99 17.59 -1.25
C PHE A 297 11.61 18.21 -1.52
N ARG A 298 11.41 18.93 -2.62
CA ARG A 298 10.08 19.43 -3.02
C ARG A 298 9.12 18.29 -3.33
N LYS A 299 9.53 17.30 -4.10
CA LYS A 299 8.72 16.10 -4.39
C LYS A 299 8.38 15.33 -3.11
N ILE A 300 9.36 15.12 -2.24
CA ILE A 300 9.14 14.51 -0.91
C ILE A 300 8.13 15.33 -0.11
N LYS A 301 8.24 16.65 -0.09
CA LYS A 301 7.31 17.50 0.65
C LYS A 301 5.88 17.39 0.11
N GLU A 302 5.69 17.34 -1.20
CA GLU A 302 4.37 17.12 -1.81
C GLU A 302 3.80 15.73 -1.47
N LEU A 303 4.65 14.70 -1.45
CA LEU A 303 4.27 13.34 -1.06
C LEU A 303 3.96 13.18 0.43
N VAL A 304 4.65 13.87 1.33
CA VAL A 304 4.51 13.65 2.79
C VAL A 304 3.34 14.41 3.41
N MET A 305 2.82 15.42 2.73
CA MET A 305 1.87 16.33 3.36
C MET A 305 0.62 15.56 3.82
N PRO A 306 0.24 15.69 5.11
CA PRO A 306 -1.02 15.14 5.57
C PRO A 306 -2.14 15.74 4.74
N LYS A 307 -3.09 14.90 4.35
CA LYS A 307 -4.33 15.39 3.76
C LYS A 307 -5.34 15.62 4.88
N ASP A 308 -5.89 16.82 4.91
CA ASP A 308 -7.04 17.13 5.75
C ASP A 308 -8.29 16.58 5.06
N LEU A 309 -9.02 15.71 5.74
CA LEU A 309 -10.27 15.14 5.26
C LEU A 309 -11.43 15.55 6.16
N GLU A 310 -12.53 15.99 5.58
CA GLU A 310 -13.78 16.26 6.29
C GLU A 310 -14.59 14.97 6.44
N VAL A 311 -15.01 14.68 7.68
CA VAL A 311 -15.86 13.54 7.99
C VAL A 311 -17.30 13.86 7.60
N ILE A 312 -17.79 13.27 6.51
CA ILE A 312 -19.16 13.51 6.02
C ILE A 312 -20.16 12.45 6.46
N GLY A 313 -19.68 11.30 6.93
CA GLY A 313 -20.53 10.18 7.27
C GLY A 313 -19.85 9.19 8.21
N ILE A 314 -20.69 8.50 8.99
CA ILE A 314 -20.29 7.43 9.88
C ILE A 314 -21.06 6.18 9.48
N TYR A 315 -20.34 5.13 9.09
CA TYR A 315 -20.92 3.83 8.73
C TYR A 315 -20.79 2.82 9.88
N ARG A 316 -21.68 1.84 9.92
CA ARG A 316 -21.64 0.77 10.91
C ARG A 316 -20.55 -0.24 10.57
N ALA A 317 -19.51 -0.33 11.41
CA ALA A 317 -18.53 -1.41 11.35
C ALA A 317 -18.99 -2.68 12.09
#